data_AF-A0AAD6ZCF8-F1
#
_entry.id   AF-A0AAD6ZCF8-F1
#
_cell.length_a   1.000
_cell.length_b   1.000
_cell.length_c   1.000
_cell.angle_alpha   90.00
_cell.angle_beta   90.00
_cell.angle_gamma   90.00
#
_symmetry.space_group_name_H-M   'P 1'
#
loop_
_entity.id
_entity.type
_entity.pdbx_description
1 polymer ?
#
loop_
_entity_poly.entity_id
_entity_poly.type
_entity_poly.pdbx_seq_one_letter_code
_entity_poly.pdbx_strand_id
1 'polypeptide(L)'
;MKHILSAIFVSLVVRSTGASLTPATRSPETCGDPTDARLFYRAYNPTEVDHFYTTNVNLVNAANSGWPLQGVAALVFVTQEEATVPFFRLYSAAATDNFYTISTTERDAALQNGYVTVAGDPFTFIYPIQVCGSVPFYRLYHATKKDNFYTTSESERLDFIANQGYTDIEIAGYVLPVTSTQCD
;
A
#
# COMPACT_ATOMS: atom_id res chain seq x y z
N MET A 1 -30.23 -70.83 -47.82
CA MET A 1 -30.34 -69.64 -46.96
C MET A 1 -29.54 -69.86 -45.68
N LYS A 2 -28.42 -69.14 -45.52
CA LYS A 2 -27.99 -68.46 -44.27
C LYS A 2 -26.58 -67.90 -44.48
N HIS A 3 -26.49 -66.60 -44.24
CA HIS A 3 -25.42 -65.69 -44.61
C HIS A 3 -24.30 -65.68 -43.57
N ILE A 4 -23.07 -65.47 -44.04
CA ILE A 4 -21.86 -65.23 -43.26
C ILE A 4 -21.81 -63.73 -42.93
N LEU A 5 -21.69 -63.37 -41.65
CA LEU A 5 -21.47 -62.00 -41.18
C LEU A 5 -19.97 -61.77 -40.95
N SER A 6 -19.42 -60.76 -41.62
CA SER A 6 -18.05 -60.26 -41.47
C SER A 6 -18.05 -59.05 -40.53
N ALA A 7 -17.19 -59.05 -39.52
CA ALA A 7 -17.03 -57.94 -38.58
C ALA A 7 -15.90 -57.01 -39.05
N ILE A 8 -16.24 -55.75 -39.31
CA ILE A 8 -15.29 -54.67 -39.65
C ILE A 8 -14.86 -54.00 -38.35
N PHE A 9 -13.56 -54.06 -38.02
CA PHE A 9 -12.96 -53.24 -36.97
C PHE A 9 -12.56 -51.88 -37.56
N VAL A 10 -13.22 -50.80 -37.12
CA VAL A 10 -12.80 -49.42 -37.41
C VAL A 10 -11.84 -48.99 -36.30
N SER A 11 -10.56 -48.83 -36.65
CA SER A 11 -9.52 -48.35 -35.73
C SER A 11 -9.51 -46.82 -35.76
N LEU A 12 -9.92 -46.19 -34.66
CA LEU A 12 -9.95 -44.74 -34.48
C LEU A 12 -8.55 -44.25 -34.07
N VAL A 13 -7.87 -43.53 -34.98
CA VAL A 13 -6.59 -42.89 -34.66
C VAL A 13 -6.87 -41.54 -33.98
N VAL A 14 -6.62 -41.47 -32.67
CA VAL A 14 -6.62 -40.20 -31.93
C VAL A 14 -5.27 -39.50 -32.16
N ARG A 15 -5.28 -38.32 -32.80
CA ARG A 15 -4.09 -37.46 -32.89
C ARG A 15 -4.03 -36.57 -31.65
N SER A 16 -3.05 -36.78 -30.77
CA SER A 16 -2.74 -35.84 -29.70
C SER A 16 -1.99 -34.64 -30.27
N THR A 17 -2.60 -33.46 -30.26
CA THR A 17 -1.88 -32.20 -30.44
C THR A 17 -1.13 -31.91 -29.15
N GLY A 18 0.17 -32.20 -29.13
CA GLY A 18 1.04 -31.78 -28.03
C GLY A 18 1.21 -30.26 -28.08
N ALA A 19 0.47 -29.54 -27.23
CA ALA A 19 0.78 -28.15 -26.93
C ALA A 19 2.07 -28.13 -26.11
N SER A 20 3.15 -27.62 -26.71
CA SER A 20 4.40 -27.37 -26.01
C SER A 20 4.17 -26.26 -25.00
N LEU A 21 4.20 -26.59 -23.70
CA LEU A 21 4.20 -25.62 -22.63
C LEU A 21 5.59 -24.97 -22.59
N THR A 22 5.81 -23.91 -23.37
CA THR A 22 6.90 -22.99 -23.06
C THR A 22 6.59 -22.38 -21.70
N PRO A 23 7.48 -22.50 -20.69
CA PRO A 23 7.36 -21.69 -19.49
C PRO A 23 7.36 -20.24 -19.95
N ALA A 24 6.27 -19.52 -19.70
CA ALA A 24 6.31 -18.06 -19.80
C ALA A 24 7.39 -17.63 -18.81
N THR A 25 8.55 -17.22 -19.32
CA THR A 25 9.52 -16.47 -18.52
C THR A 25 8.76 -15.26 -17.99
N ARG A 26 8.43 -15.26 -16.68
CA ARG A 26 7.93 -14.05 -16.03
C ARG A 26 8.90 -12.95 -16.40
N SER A 27 8.38 -11.85 -16.93
CA SER A 27 9.10 -10.58 -16.98
C SER A 27 9.77 -10.41 -15.61
N PRO A 28 11.05 -9.97 -15.54
CA PRO A 28 11.56 -9.49 -14.26
C PRO A 28 10.54 -8.47 -13.78
N GLU A 29 9.93 -8.66 -12.60
CA GLU A 29 9.23 -7.55 -11.98
C GLU A 29 10.30 -6.48 -11.79
N THR A 30 10.20 -5.40 -12.56
CA THR A 30 11.12 -4.28 -12.45
C THR A 30 10.68 -3.53 -11.18
N CYS A 31 11.27 -3.93 -10.06
CA CYS A 31 10.96 -3.44 -8.72
C CYS A 31 12.01 -2.42 -8.29
N GLY A 32 11.62 -1.48 -7.43
CA GLY A 32 12.59 -0.72 -6.65
C GLY A 32 13.42 -1.62 -5.74
N ASP A 33 14.70 -1.27 -5.54
CA ASP A 33 15.59 -2.02 -4.65
C ASP A 33 15.15 -1.83 -3.19
N PRO A 34 14.72 -2.89 -2.47
CA PRO A 34 14.27 -2.76 -1.07
C PRO A 34 15.29 -2.13 -0.12
N THR A 35 16.58 -2.12 -0.47
CA THR A 35 17.65 -1.46 0.33
C THR A 35 17.62 0.06 0.26
N ASP A 36 16.94 0.64 -0.74
CA ASP A 36 16.74 2.07 -0.88
C ASP A 36 15.52 2.58 -0.10
N ALA A 37 14.69 1.67 0.41
CA ALA A 37 13.56 2.02 1.25
C ALA A 37 14.00 2.54 2.63
N ARG A 38 13.15 3.35 3.25
CA ARG A 38 13.35 3.95 4.57
C ARG A 38 12.15 3.65 5.47
N LEU A 39 12.41 3.59 6.76
CA LEU A 39 11.35 3.42 7.77
C LEU A 39 10.37 4.58 7.68
N PHE A 40 9.09 4.25 7.66
CA PHE A 40 7.99 5.20 7.71
C PHE A 40 7.32 5.09 9.06
N TYR A 41 7.62 6.04 9.93
CA TYR A 41 7.18 6.06 11.31
C TYR A 41 5.75 6.60 11.40
N ARG A 42 4.94 6.04 12.30
CA ARG A 42 3.64 6.58 12.72
C ARG A 42 3.75 7.21 14.10
N ALA A 43 3.16 8.38 14.26
CA ALA A 43 2.98 9.05 15.54
C ALA A 43 1.53 9.50 15.70
N TYR A 44 1.12 9.77 16.94
CA TYR A 44 -0.22 10.22 17.24
C TYR A 44 -0.16 11.36 18.26
N ASN A 45 -0.77 12.50 17.93
CA ASN A 45 -0.91 13.61 18.88
C ASN A 45 -2.27 13.51 19.58
N PRO A 46 -2.33 13.17 20.89
CA PRO A 46 -3.59 13.02 21.60
C PRO A 46 -4.31 14.36 21.87
N THR A 47 -3.58 15.48 21.80
CA THR A 47 -4.17 16.82 21.99
C THR A 47 -4.89 17.27 20.73
N GLU A 48 -4.28 17.03 19.58
CA GLU A 48 -4.82 17.39 18.26
C GLU A 48 -5.75 16.31 17.70
N VAL A 49 -5.64 15.08 18.20
CA VAL A 49 -6.39 13.90 17.76
C VAL A 49 -6.11 13.58 16.29
N ASP A 50 -4.83 13.55 15.92
CA ASP A 50 -4.37 13.34 14.53
C ASP A 50 -3.19 12.36 14.49
N HIS A 51 -3.11 11.58 13.41
CA HIS A 51 -1.98 10.72 13.10
C HIS A 51 -1.02 11.35 12.09
N PHE A 52 0.27 11.27 12.38
CA PHE A 52 1.33 11.81 11.56
C PHE A 52 2.29 10.70 11.12
N TYR A 53 2.71 10.73 9.85
CA TYR A 53 3.63 9.76 9.27
C TYR A 53 4.85 10.43 8.64
N THR A 54 6.05 9.91 8.91
CA THR A 54 7.28 10.54 8.44
C THR A 54 8.42 9.55 8.31
N THR A 55 9.37 9.84 7.43
CA THR A 55 10.68 9.16 7.38
C THR A 55 11.71 9.80 8.32
N ASN A 56 11.41 10.97 8.89
CA ASN A 56 12.29 11.67 9.81
C ASN A 56 11.95 11.33 11.27
N VAL A 57 12.66 10.36 11.82
CA VAL A 57 12.48 9.90 13.21
C VAL A 57 12.59 11.03 14.25
N ASN A 58 13.39 12.07 13.98
CA ASN A 58 13.59 13.16 14.94
C ASN A 58 12.33 14.00 15.16
N LEU A 59 11.38 14.02 14.21
CA LEU A 59 10.10 14.72 14.36
C LEU A 59 9.15 14.00 15.33
N VAL A 60 9.31 12.68 15.50
CA VAL A 60 8.39 11.82 16.28
C VAL A 60 9.03 11.22 17.53
N ASN A 61 10.36 11.24 17.62
CA ASN A 61 11.11 10.69 18.75
C ASN A 61 11.62 11.77 19.72
N ALA A 62 11.37 13.05 19.45
CA ALA A 62 11.69 14.10 20.41
C ALA A 62 10.66 14.07 21.56
N ALA A 63 11.13 13.92 22.79
CA ALA A 63 10.28 13.77 23.99
C ALA A 63 9.22 14.88 24.18
N ASN A 64 9.42 16.05 23.56
CA ASN A 64 8.50 17.20 23.60
C ASN A 64 7.92 17.55 22.21
N SER A 65 7.93 16.64 21.23
CA SER A 65 7.41 16.94 19.89
C SER A 65 5.90 17.19 19.87
N GLY A 66 5.16 16.68 20.86
CA GLY A 66 3.69 16.56 20.80
C GLY A 66 3.22 15.36 19.97
N TRP A 67 4.14 14.64 19.34
CA TRP A 67 3.90 13.54 18.42
C TRP A 67 4.63 12.27 18.88
N PRO A 68 4.20 11.65 20.01
CA PRO A 68 4.80 10.41 20.47
C PRO A 68 4.75 9.31 19.40
N LEU A 69 5.91 8.69 19.16
CA LEU A 69 6.06 7.57 18.24
C LEU A 69 5.19 6.38 18.67
N GLN A 70 4.44 5.82 17.71
CA GLN A 70 3.64 4.60 17.87
C GLN A 70 4.26 3.38 17.17
N GLY A 71 5.37 3.57 16.45
CA GLY A 71 6.12 2.50 15.78
C GLY A 71 6.38 2.78 14.31
N VAL A 72 6.87 1.77 13.60
CA VAL A 72 7.08 1.79 12.16
C VAL A 72 5.82 1.26 11.46
N ALA A 73 5.22 2.05 10.59
CA ALA A 73 4.02 1.65 9.83
C ALA A 73 4.36 0.80 8.60
N ALA A 74 5.47 1.13 7.93
CA ALA A 74 5.90 0.53 6.67
C ALA A 74 7.36 0.89 6.33
N LEU A 75 7.85 0.35 5.21
CA LEU A 75 8.98 0.91 4.48
C LEU A 75 8.50 1.56 3.18
N VAL A 76 9.04 2.74 2.89
CA VAL A 76 8.70 3.57 1.71
C VAL A 76 9.96 4.06 1.02
N PHE A 77 9.88 4.38 -0.27
CA PHE A 77 11.01 4.96 -0.99
C PHE A 77 11.03 6.48 -0.83
N VAL A 78 12.22 7.06 -0.71
CA VAL A 78 12.43 8.52 -0.62
C VAL A 78 12.86 9.14 -1.95
N THR A 79 13.10 8.29 -2.95
CA THR A 79 13.37 8.62 -4.36
C THR A 79 12.42 7.82 -5.24
N GLN A 80 12.17 8.31 -6.45
CA GLN A 80 11.37 7.61 -7.44
C GLN A 80 12.08 6.31 -7.82
N GLU A 81 11.46 5.18 -7.51
CA GLU A 81 11.89 3.86 -7.96
C GLU A 81 10.99 3.34 -9.07
N GLU A 82 11.45 2.30 -9.74
CA GLU A 82 10.68 1.60 -10.76
C GLU A 82 9.32 1.12 -10.21
N ALA A 83 8.27 1.27 -11.02
CA ALA A 83 6.89 0.91 -10.70
C ALA A 83 6.28 1.64 -9.47
N THR A 84 6.97 2.61 -8.88
CA THR A 84 6.43 3.45 -7.80
C THR A 84 5.77 4.72 -8.34
N VAL A 85 4.91 5.32 -7.52
CA VAL A 85 4.30 6.62 -7.77
C VAL A 85 4.52 7.53 -6.57
N PRO A 86 4.49 8.87 -6.76
CA PRO A 86 4.41 9.82 -5.68
C PRO A 86 3.35 9.48 -4.64
N PHE A 87 3.75 9.50 -3.36
CA PHE A 87 2.87 9.50 -2.21
C PHE A 87 2.97 10.86 -1.52
N PHE A 88 1.96 11.67 -1.74
CA PHE A 88 1.92 13.06 -1.31
C PHE A 88 1.59 13.14 0.17
N ARG A 89 2.24 14.08 0.88
CA ARG A 89 1.84 14.51 2.22
C ARG A 89 1.27 15.91 2.16
N LEU A 90 0.07 16.07 2.69
CA LEU A 90 -0.69 17.30 2.75
C LEU A 90 -1.01 17.61 4.22
N TYR A 91 -1.05 18.89 4.57
CA TYR A 91 -1.39 19.33 5.92
C TYR A 91 -2.34 20.52 5.86
N SER A 92 -3.32 20.54 6.75
CA SER A 92 -4.18 21.69 6.98
C SER A 92 -4.08 22.15 8.42
N ALA A 93 -3.54 23.35 8.64
CA ALA A 93 -3.53 23.98 9.97
C ALA A 93 -4.94 24.31 10.46
N ALA A 94 -5.87 24.60 9.54
CA ALA A 94 -7.25 24.91 9.89
C ALA A 94 -8.03 23.66 10.34
N ALA A 95 -7.74 22.50 9.75
CA ALA A 95 -8.34 21.23 10.15
C ALA A 95 -7.54 20.51 11.25
N THR A 96 -6.25 20.88 11.43
CA THR A 96 -5.27 20.13 12.22
C THR A 96 -5.22 18.66 11.79
N ASP A 97 -5.00 18.44 10.49
CA ASP A 97 -5.07 17.10 9.86
C ASP A 97 -3.90 16.88 8.90
N ASN A 98 -3.29 15.70 8.99
CA ASN A 98 -2.33 15.20 8.02
C ASN A 98 -3.00 14.20 7.06
N PHE A 99 -2.92 14.48 5.76
CA PHE A 99 -3.52 13.67 4.71
C PHE A 99 -2.45 13.16 3.73
N TYR A 100 -2.58 11.90 3.29
CA TYR A 100 -1.64 11.27 2.37
C TYR A 100 -2.37 10.55 1.25
N THR A 101 -1.88 10.70 0.02
CA THR A 101 -2.54 10.07 -1.14
C THR A 101 -1.56 9.89 -2.30
N ILE A 102 -1.80 8.88 -3.13
CA ILE A 102 -1.17 8.75 -4.45
C ILE A 102 -2.00 9.42 -5.56
N SER A 103 -3.25 9.80 -5.25
CA SER A 103 -4.16 10.43 -6.20
C SER A 103 -3.83 11.90 -6.35
N THR A 104 -3.36 12.28 -7.55
CA THR A 104 -3.15 13.70 -7.89
C THR A 104 -4.46 14.49 -7.84
N THR A 105 -5.59 13.86 -8.15
CA THR A 105 -6.92 14.49 -8.05
C THR A 105 -7.30 14.78 -6.60
N GLU A 106 -7.11 13.85 -5.67
CA GLU A 106 -7.38 14.12 -4.24
C GLU A 106 -6.42 15.17 -3.68
N ARG A 107 -5.13 15.12 -4.06
CA ARG A 107 -4.15 16.14 -3.70
C ARG A 107 -4.61 17.52 -4.16
N ASP A 108 -4.93 17.67 -5.45
CA ASP A 108 -5.30 18.96 -6.02
C ASP A 108 -6.61 19.50 -5.42
N ALA A 109 -7.56 18.63 -5.07
CA ALA A 109 -8.77 19.00 -4.35
C ALA A 109 -8.46 19.43 -2.90
N ALA A 110 -7.57 18.74 -2.18
CA ALA A 110 -7.16 19.12 -0.84
C ALA A 110 -6.46 20.48 -0.83
N LEU A 111 -5.59 20.75 -1.81
CA LEU A 111 -4.92 22.04 -1.98
C LEU A 111 -5.94 23.18 -2.20
N GLN A 112 -6.97 22.96 -3.03
CA GLN A 112 -8.06 23.92 -3.21
C GLN A 112 -8.86 24.17 -1.92
N ASN A 113 -8.90 23.19 -1.02
CA ASN A 113 -9.55 23.28 0.29
C ASN A 113 -8.63 23.77 1.42
N GLY A 114 -7.46 24.34 1.08
CA GLY A 114 -6.58 25.00 2.05
C GLY A 114 -5.55 24.09 2.72
N TYR A 115 -5.37 22.85 2.24
CA TYR A 115 -4.18 22.07 2.58
C TYR A 115 -2.95 22.63 1.86
N VAL A 116 -1.77 22.37 2.42
CA VAL A 116 -0.47 22.67 1.81
C VAL A 116 0.36 21.40 1.73
N THR A 117 1.27 21.32 0.77
CA THR A 117 2.30 20.28 0.76
C THR A 117 3.32 20.55 1.87
N VAL A 118 3.82 19.49 2.52
CA VAL A 118 4.79 19.61 3.63
C VAL A 118 6.08 18.89 3.27
N ALA A 119 7.21 19.61 3.41
CA ALA A 119 8.58 19.10 3.28
C ALA A 119 8.89 18.34 1.97
N GLY A 120 8.97 19.07 0.86
CA GLY A 120 9.32 18.50 -0.46
C GLY A 120 8.16 17.76 -1.12
N ASP A 121 8.00 17.95 -2.43
CA ASP A 121 6.99 17.26 -3.24
C ASP A 121 7.70 16.55 -4.41
N PRO A 122 7.57 15.22 -4.55
CA PRO A 122 6.85 14.29 -3.66
C PRO A 122 7.57 14.01 -2.34
N PHE A 123 6.79 13.70 -1.30
CA PHE A 123 7.30 13.43 0.03
C PHE A 123 7.96 12.03 0.11
N THR A 124 7.30 11.02 -0.46
CA THR A 124 7.77 9.62 -0.57
C THR A 124 7.20 8.97 -1.83
N PHE A 125 7.56 7.72 -2.11
CA PHE A 125 7.05 6.93 -3.22
C PHE A 125 6.66 5.52 -2.76
N ILE A 126 5.54 5.02 -3.29
CA ILE A 126 4.98 3.69 -2.98
C ILE A 126 4.46 3.02 -4.26
N TYR A 127 4.16 1.72 -4.23
CA TYR A 127 3.58 1.04 -5.39
C TYR A 127 2.07 1.33 -5.48
N PRO A 128 1.52 1.64 -6.67
CA PRO A 128 0.07 1.85 -6.85
C PRO A 128 -0.70 0.53 -6.94
N ILE A 129 -0.02 -0.60 -7.18
CA ILE A 129 -0.58 -1.96 -7.28
C ILE A 129 0.28 -2.96 -6.51
N GLN A 130 -0.27 -4.12 -6.17
CA GLN A 130 0.46 -5.14 -5.41
C GLN A 130 1.49 -5.88 -6.28
N VAL A 131 2.76 -5.50 -6.15
CA VAL A 131 3.92 -6.10 -6.83
C VAL A 131 5.09 -6.25 -5.85
N CYS A 132 6.15 -6.96 -6.23
CA CYS A 132 7.43 -6.90 -5.51
C CYS A 132 7.39 -7.33 -4.04
N GLY A 133 6.44 -8.19 -3.65
CA GLY A 133 6.23 -8.58 -2.25
C GLY A 133 5.66 -7.47 -1.36
N SER A 134 5.15 -6.39 -1.95
CA SER A 134 4.46 -5.33 -1.22
C SER A 134 3.15 -5.81 -0.60
N VAL A 135 2.75 -5.11 0.45
CA VAL A 135 1.52 -5.36 1.22
C VAL A 135 0.60 -4.14 1.12
N PRO A 136 -0.72 -4.31 1.21
CA PRO A 136 -1.64 -3.19 1.19
C PRO A 136 -1.37 -2.24 2.35
N PHE A 137 -1.44 -0.94 2.06
CA PHE A 137 -1.45 0.12 3.06
C PHE A 137 -2.84 0.72 3.09
N TYR A 138 -3.63 0.30 4.06
CA TYR A 138 -5.02 0.69 4.18
C TYR A 138 -5.14 2.12 4.66
N ARG A 139 -6.08 2.89 4.09
CA ARG A 139 -6.47 4.21 4.59
C ARG A 139 -7.84 4.11 5.22
N LEU A 140 -7.93 4.57 6.46
CA LEU A 140 -9.14 4.70 7.24
C LEU A 140 -9.35 6.17 7.62
N TYR A 141 -10.61 6.56 7.84
CA TYR A 141 -10.94 7.94 8.20
C TYR A 141 -11.99 8.01 9.31
N HIS A 142 -11.79 8.91 10.26
CA HIS A 142 -12.77 9.20 11.31
C HIS A 142 -13.37 10.59 11.13
N ALA A 143 -14.61 10.67 10.63
CA ALA A 143 -15.24 11.95 10.24
C ALA A 143 -15.34 13.00 11.38
N THR A 144 -15.66 12.59 12.61
CA THR A 144 -15.77 13.54 13.74
C THR A 144 -14.41 14.07 14.20
N LYS A 145 -13.40 13.20 14.30
CA LYS A 145 -12.03 13.57 14.69
C LYS A 145 -11.29 14.27 13.54
N LYS A 146 -11.73 14.06 12.30
CA LYS A 146 -11.08 14.45 11.06
C LYS A 146 -9.66 13.90 10.95
N ASP A 147 -9.50 12.64 11.32
CA ASP A 147 -8.22 11.95 11.40
C ASP A 147 -8.10 10.90 10.31
N ASN A 148 -6.96 10.89 9.61
CA ASN A 148 -6.61 9.88 8.62
C ASN A 148 -5.64 8.86 9.25
N PHE A 149 -6.04 7.59 9.22
CA PHE A 149 -5.24 6.50 9.78
C PHE A 149 -4.78 5.54 8.68
N TYR A 150 -3.52 5.11 8.76
CA TYR A 150 -2.92 4.22 7.78
C TYR A 150 -2.22 3.05 8.45
N THR A 151 -2.47 1.84 7.94
CA THR A 151 -1.87 0.62 8.51
C THR A 151 -1.70 -0.46 7.46
N THR A 152 -0.66 -1.27 7.63
CA THR A 152 -0.46 -2.54 6.92
C THR A 152 -1.07 -3.72 7.67
N SER A 153 -1.49 -3.52 8.92
CA SER A 153 -2.04 -4.55 9.80
C SER A 153 -3.54 -4.71 9.57
N GLU A 154 -3.94 -5.86 9.04
CA GLU A 154 -5.35 -6.21 8.86
C GLU A 154 -6.11 -6.23 10.19
N SER A 155 -5.50 -6.76 11.26
CA SER A 155 -6.14 -6.81 12.58
C SER A 155 -6.35 -5.41 13.18
N GLU A 156 -5.39 -4.50 12.98
CA GLU A 156 -5.51 -3.11 13.44
C GLU A 156 -6.58 -2.36 12.64
N ARG A 157 -6.61 -2.53 11.31
CA ARG A 157 -7.68 -2.02 10.46
C ARG A 157 -9.06 -2.47 10.96
N LEU A 158 -9.23 -3.76 11.21
CA LEU A 158 -10.50 -4.31 11.69
C LEU A 158 -10.90 -3.80 13.08
N ASP A 159 -9.94 -3.62 13.99
CA ASP A 159 -10.22 -3.04 15.31
C ASP A 159 -10.67 -1.57 15.21
N PHE A 160 -10.00 -0.76 14.38
CA PHE A 160 -10.37 0.63 14.18
C PHE A 160 -11.79 0.80 13.62
N ILE A 161 -12.19 -0.11 12.72
CA ILE A 161 -13.55 -0.15 12.16
C ILE A 161 -14.57 -0.60 13.21
N ALA A 162 -14.29 -1.72 13.89
CA ALA A 162 -15.26 -2.34 14.79
C ALA A 162 -15.44 -1.55 16.10
N ASN A 163 -14.36 -0.97 16.61
CA ASN A 163 -14.30 -0.50 17.99
C ASN A 163 -13.94 0.99 18.13
N GLN A 164 -13.36 1.62 17.11
CA GLN A 164 -12.85 3.00 17.22
C GLN A 164 -13.56 4.03 16.34
N GLY A 165 -14.56 3.61 15.56
CA GLY A 165 -15.43 4.50 14.78
C GLY A 165 -14.82 5.00 13.48
N TYR A 166 -13.77 4.34 12.97
CA TYR A 166 -13.20 4.67 11.66
C TYR A 166 -13.95 3.97 10.54
N THR A 167 -14.04 4.62 9.39
CA THR A 167 -14.51 4.04 8.14
C THR A 167 -13.32 3.62 7.30
N ASP A 168 -13.37 2.40 6.76
CA ASP A 168 -12.42 1.96 5.75
C ASP A 168 -12.66 2.71 4.43
N ILE A 169 -11.64 3.38 3.92
CA ILE A 169 -11.77 4.22 2.73
C ILE A 169 -11.28 3.47 1.50
N GLU A 170 -10.04 2.99 1.55
CA GLU A 170 -9.40 2.32 0.41
C GLU A 170 -8.07 1.65 0.81
N ILE A 171 -7.48 0.96 -0.15
CA ILE A 171 -6.03 0.69 -0.15
C ILE A 171 -5.36 1.93 -0.74
N ALA A 172 -4.69 2.73 0.10
CA ALA A 172 -4.03 3.98 -0.31
C ALA A 172 -2.84 3.72 -1.26
N GLY A 173 -2.31 2.49 -1.24
CA GLY A 173 -1.26 1.99 -2.09
C GLY A 173 -0.65 0.74 -1.47
N TYR A 174 0.53 0.35 -1.96
CA TYR A 174 1.24 -0.84 -1.51
C TYR A 174 2.67 -0.49 -1.12
N VAL A 175 3.05 -0.92 0.07
CA VAL A 175 4.32 -0.58 0.72
C VAL A 175 5.12 -1.84 1.03
N LEU A 176 6.41 -1.69 1.29
CA LEU A 176 7.23 -2.81 1.73
C LEU A 176 6.93 -3.11 3.21
N PRO A 177 6.72 -4.39 3.58
CA PRO A 177 6.40 -4.76 4.95
C PRO A 177 7.60 -4.58 5.88
N VAL A 178 7.33 -4.23 7.14
CA VAL A 178 8.35 -4.21 8.19
C VAL A 178 8.68 -5.64 8.61
N THR A 179 9.95 -6.00 8.59
CA THR A 179 10.47 -7.27 9.10
C THR A 179 10.97 -7.09 10.53
N SER A 180 11.09 -8.20 11.28
CA SER A 180 11.48 -8.15 12.69
C SER A 180 12.83 -7.46 12.93
N THR A 181 13.75 -7.50 11.96
CA THR A 181 15.08 -6.88 12.05
C THR A 181 15.09 -5.35 11.95
N GLN A 182 13.93 -4.73 11.69
CA GLN A 182 13.80 -3.27 11.51
C GLN A 182 13.15 -2.58 12.71
N CYS A 183 12.80 -3.36 13.75
CA CYS A 183 12.19 -2.89 14.99
C CYS A 183 13.15 -2.96 16.20
N ASP A 184 14.39 -3.39 16.01
CA ASP A 184 15.46 -3.47 17.02
C ASP A 184 16.28 -2.15 17.07
#